data_AF-Q0UKG2-F1
#
_entry.id   AF-Q0UKG2-F1
#
_cell.length_a   1.000
_cell.length_b   1.000
_cell.length_c   1.000
_cell.angle_alpha   90.00
_cell.angle_beta   90.00
_cell.angle_gamma   90.00
#
_symmetry.space_group_name_H-M   'P 1'
#
loop_
_entity.id
_entity.type
_entity.pdbx_description
1 polymer ?
#
loop_
_entity_poly.entity_id
_entity_poly.type
_entity_poly.pdbx_seq_one_letter_code
_entity_poly.pdbx_strand_id
1 'polypeptide(L)'
;MADEQNKRNGTSLETHVTEADMEKSDVNSATIAPPEANLDNFSPYDISTAPKIISGLPPEIWTIIQAAPAKFPPQYFLDVSRNLLENPNLTASHLARAELSYQSFADATYNPKATTPEDLASIVKHLRPECQPRLVEGGVEGYDLEWTVVRKLIPRNPNLDKPMMQTCHLYTSTQAIAITTPAGQEETVQAERYLVIYIPHAEAPEDIPFYHPTVRSLGILYTYLPNQSILPSPGTLSIHFAFFPTHPLDTRLTRTALMLLQIIHKHAKGRQAGYKKRVHHDVIIPQKRFQDTYAYLKGKYAKALIDGWVEQTPPGETRV
;
A
#
# COMPACT_ATOMS: atom_id res chain seq x y z
N MET A 1 55.38 -31.44 -1.09
CA MET A 1 55.84 -32.85 -1.12
C MET A 1 54.71 -33.72 -0.58
N ALA A 2 54.76 -35.02 -0.83
CA ALA A 2 53.60 -35.90 -0.81
C ALA A 2 53.28 -36.50 0.58
N ASP A 3 52.05 -37.02 0.71
CA ASP A 3 51.65 -38.27 1.39
C ASP A 3 51.95 -38.49 2.89
N GLU A 4 51.31 -39.42 3.60
CA GLU A 4 49.95 -40.04 3.57
C GLU A 4 49.85 -40.82 4.90
N GLN A 5 48.71 -40.84 5.62
CA GLN A 5 48.48 -41.86 6.67
C GLN A 5 46.99 -42.15 6.96
N ASN A 6 46.72 -43.36 7.46
CA ASN A 6 45.56 -44.15 7.00
C ASN A 6 45.13 -45.27 7.99
N LYS A 7 43.80 -45.51 8.19
CA LYS A 7 43.13 -46.68 8.88
C LYS A 7 43.38 -46.85 10.41
N ARG A 8 42.65 -47.66 11.23
CA ARG A 8 41.31 -48.34 11.37
C ARG A 8 41.25 -48.92 12.83
N ASN A 9 40.23 -49.54 13.47
CA ASN A 9 38.79 -49.91 13.31
C ASN A 9 38.21 -50.03 14.78
N GLY A 10 36.93 -50.27 15.10
CA GLY A 10 35.68 -50.31 14.32
C GLY A 10 34.75 -51.51 14.59
N THR A 11 34.01 -51.51 15.72
CA THR A 11 32.66 -52.13 15.98
C THR A 11 32.46 -53.68 15.78
N SER A 12 31.37 -54.36 16.21
CA SER A 12 30.05 -54.01 16.83
C SER A 12 29.42 -55.20 17.61
N LEU A 13 28.27 -55.00 18.30
CA LEU A 13 27.41 -56.04 18.93
C LEU A 13 25.91 -55.66 18.92
N GLU A 14 25.03 -56.63 18.57
CA GLU A 14 23.65 -56.97 19.09
C GLU A 14 22.56 -55.89 19.39
N THR A 15 21.24 -56.16 19.55
CA THR A 15 20.40 -57.41 19.63
C THR A 15 18.98 -57.22 18.98
N HIS A 16 17.98 -58.10 19.24
CA HIS A 16 16.72 -58.28 18.47
C HIS A 16 15.38 -57.86 19.14
N VAL A 17 14.30 -57.92 18.33
CA VAL A 17 12.89 -57.44 18.49
C VAL A 17 11.90 -58.45 19.13
N THR A 18 10.80 -57.96 19.76
CA THR A 18 9.42 -58.54 19.71
C THR A 18 8.29 -57.55 20.07
N GLU A 19 7.07 -57.82 19.59
CA GLU A 19 5.80 -57.05 19.75
C GLU A 19 4.87 -57.75 20.81
N ALA A 20 3.63 -57.36 21.16
CA ALA A 20 2.67 -56.28 20.81
C ALA A 20 1.68 -56.04 21.99
N ASP A 21 0.90 -54.93 22.03
CA ASP A 21 -0.58 -54.97 21.83
C ASP A 21 -1.35 -53.63 22.02
N MET A 22 -2.43 -53.52 21.21
CA MET A 22 -3.68 -52.72 21.29
C MET A 22 -3.77 -51.22 21.70
N GLU A 23 -4.14 -50.43 20.67
CA GLU A 23 -5.19 -49.38 20.63
C GLU A 23 -5.11 -48.07 21.46
N LYS A 24 -4.86 -46.97 20.72
CA LYS A 24 -5.90 -45.93 20.50
C LYS A 24 -5.73 -45.27 19.13
N SER A 25 -6.85 -44.80 18.55
CA SER A 25 -6.94 -44.38 17.15
C SER A 25 -6.78 -42.87 16.96
N ASP A 26 -5.74 -42.44 16.23
CA ASP A 26 -5.65 -41.09 15.67
C ASP A 26 -6.25 -41.03 14.26
N VAL A 27 -7.23 -40.14 14.06
CA VAL A 27 -7.88 -39.93 12.76
C VAL A 27 -7.11 -38.85 11.98
N ASN A 28 -6.32 -39.29 10.99
CA ASN A 28 -5.57 -38.42 10.10
C ASN A 28 -6.48 -37.51 9.25
N SER A 29 -6.76 -36.30 9.75
CA SER A 29 -7.39 -35.24 8.97
C SER A 29 -6.38 -34.60 8.02
N ALA A 30 -6.05 -35.31 6.94
CA ALA A 30 -5.16 -34.87 5.87
C ALA A 30 -5.73 -33.61 5.19
N THR A 31 -5.35 -32.44 5.70
CA THR A 31 -5.78 -31.16 5.15
C THR A 31 -5.05 -30.94 3.82
N ILE A 32 -5.76 -31.20 2.72
CA ILE A 32 -5.25 -30.96 1.38
C ILE A 32 -4.94 -29.46 1.25
N ALA A 33 -3.66 -29.12 1.29
CA ALA A 33 -3.22 -27.77 0.98
C ALA A 33 -3.65 -27.45 -0.47
N PRO A 34 -4.29 -26.30 -0.73
CA PRO A 34 -4.51 -25.88 -2.10
C PRO A 34 -3.13 -25.75 -2.78
N PRO A 35 -3.00 -26.13 -4.07
CA PRO A 35 -1.71 -26.08 -4.75
C PRO A 35 -1.15 -24.67 -4.67
N GLU A 36 0.15 -24.57 -4.39
CA GLU A 36 0.86 -23.29 -4.39
C GLU A 36 0.83 -22.71 -5.81
N ALA A 37 -0.16 -21.85 -6.07
CA ALA A 37 -0.27 -21.13 -7.31
C ALA A 37 1.01 -20.34 -7.49
N ASN A 38 1.78 -20.67 -8.54
CA ASN A 38 3.10 -20.10 -8.81
C ASN A 38 3.04 -18.57 -8.78
N LEU A 39 3.45 -18.00 -7.65
CA LEU A 39 3.51 -16.56 -7.48
C LEU A 39 4.70 -16.08 -8.29
N ASP A 40 4.42 -15.43 -9.42
CA ASP A 40 5.34 -14.51 -10.09
C ASP A 40 6.03 -13.68 -9.00
N ASN A 41 7.30 -14.03 -8.69
CA ASN A 41 8.01 -13.41 -7.58
C ASN A 41 8.09 -11.90 -7.83
N PHE A 42 7.65 -11.11 -6.85
CA PHE A 42 7.68 -9.66 -6.97
C PHE A 42 9.13 -9.21 -7.12
N SER A 43 9.47 -8.74 -8.31
CA SER A 43 10.78 -8.20 -8.66
C SER A 43 10.57 -6.80 -9.22
N PRO A 44 10.97 -5.73 -8.49
CA PRO A 44 10.92 -4.39 -9.02
C PRO A 44 12.00 -4.19 -10.10
N TYR A 45 11.78 -3.23 -10.99
CA TYR A 45 12.81 -2.76 -11.90
C TYR A 45 13.87 -1.96 -11.14
N ASP A 46 15.14 -2.14 -11.51
CA ASP A 46 16.16 -1.10 -11.28
C ASP A 46 15.79 0.11 -12.15
N ILE A 47 15.57 1.27 -11.54
CA ILE A 47 15.13 2.50 -12.21
C ILE A 47 16.15 2.97 -13.27
N SER A 48 17.44 2.65 -13.12
CA SER A 48 18.47 3.01 -14.11
C SER A 48 18.38 2.19 -15.41
N THR A 49 17.77 0.99 -15.35
CA THR A 49 17.58 0.07 -16.47
C THR A 49 16.11 -0.29 -16.71
N ALA A 50 15.19 0.49 -16.16
CA ALA A 50 13.75 0.34 -16.39
C ALA A 50 13.36 0.84 -17.80
N PRO A 51 12.32 0.27 -18.43
CA PRO A 51 11.70 0.87 -19.61
C PRO A 51 11.17 2.27 -19.28
N LYS A 52 11.47 3.25 -20.14
CA LYS A 52 11.03 4.62 -19.99
C LYS A 52 9.60 4.74 -20.51
N ILE A 53 8.71 5.22 -19.63
CA ILE A 53 7.31 5.53 -19.93
C ILE A 53 7.05 6.94 -19.41
N ILE A 54 6.63 7.86 -20.28
CA ILE A 54 6.37 9.26 -19.90
C ILE A 54 5.21 9.29 -18.91
N SER A 55 5.44 9.80 -17.69
CA SER A 55 4.47 9.79 -16.58
C SER A 55 3.27 10.72 -16.81
N GLY A 56 3.45 11.83 -17.53
CA GLY A 56 2.53 12.98 -17.55
C GLY A 56 2.60 13.84 -16.28
N LEU A 57 3.49 13.49 -15.34
CA LEU A 57 3.83 14.29 -14.17
C LEU A 57 5.07 15.15 -14.49
N PRO A 58 5.07 16.47 -14.20
CA PRO A 58 6.22 17.33 -14.48
C PRO A 58 7.51 16.84 -13.79
N PRO A 59 8.58 16.51 -14.54
CA PRO A 59 9.78 15.85 -14.00
C PRO A 59 10.61 16.72 -13.06
N GLU A 60 10.46 18.04 -13.12
CA GLU A 60 11.05 19.03 -12.21
C GLU A 60 10.33 19.11 -10.86
N ILE A 61 9.12 18.56 -10.75
CA ILE A 61 8.34 18.43 -9.51
C ILE A 61 8.38 17.00 -8.99
N TRP A 62 8.33 16.00 -9.87
CA TRP A 62 8.07 14.60 -9.57
C TRP A 62 9.21 13.67 -9.96
N THR A 63 9.69 12.87 -9.01
CA THR A 63 10.72 11.85 -9.25
C THR A 63 10.13 10.45 -9.10
N ILE A 64 10.41 9.57 -10.07
CA ILE A 64 10.11 8.13 -9.96
C ILE A 64 11.09 7.44 -9.00
N ILE A 65 10.56 6.67 -8.05
CA ILE A 65 11.33 6.12 -6.92
C ILE A 65 11.43 4.60 -6.99
N GLN A 66 10.34 3.93 -7.40
CA GLN A 66 10.23 2.49 -7.52
C GLN A 66 9.25 2.14 -8.65
N ALA A 67 9.52 1.07 -9.39
CA ALA A 67 8.66 0.55 -10.45
C ALA A 67 8.70 -0.98 -10.51
N ALA A 68 7.64 -1.62 -11.00
CA ALA A 68 7.57 -3.06 -11.19
C ALA A 68 6.65 -3.44 -12.36
N PRO A 69 6.88 -4.58 -13.02
CA PRO A 69 5.90 -5.17 -13.94
C PRO A 69 4.60 -5.48 -13.19
N ALA A 70 3.45 -5.24 -13.83
CA ALA A 70 2.13 -5.41 -13.23
C ALA A 70 1.28 -6.38 -14.07
N LYS A 71 1.36 -7.67 -13.75
CA LYS A 71 0.68 -8.76 -14.46
C LYS A 71 -0.77 -8.98 -13.99
N PHE A 72 -1.55 -7.91 -13.84
CA PHE A 72 -2.98 -7.90 -13.53
C PHE A 72 -3.69 -6.79 -14.33
N PRO A 73 -4.97 -6.96 -14.72
CA PRO A 73 -5.74 -5.91 -15.40
C PRO A 73 -6.30 -4.82 -14.44
N PRO A 74 -6.83 -3.70 -14.96
CA PRO A 74 -7.02 -2.46 -14.20
C PRO A 74 -8.00 -2.49 -13.03
N GLN A 75 -9.07 -3.28 -13.10
CA GLN A 75 -10.08 -3.35 -12.03
C GLN A 75 -9.46 -3.75 -10.69
N TYR A 76 -8.46 -4.63 -10.70
CA TYR A 76 -7.76 -5.04 -9.48
C TYR A 76 -6.88 -3.94 -8.89
N PHE A 77 -6.33 -3.03 -9.71
CA PHE A 77 -5.64 -1.83 -9.23
C PHE A 77 -6.63 -0.81 -8.65
N LEU A 78 -7.74 -0.57 -9.34
CA LEU A 78 -8.78 0.37 -8.92
C LEU A 78 -9.45 -0.05 -7.61
N ASP A 79 -9.84 -1.32 -7.48
CA ASP A 79 -10.47 -1.86 -6.27
C ASP A 79 -9.51 -1.83 -5.07
N VAL A 80 -8.20 -2.03 -5.30
CA VAL A 80 -7.17 -1.93 -4.26
C VAL A 80 -6.96 -0.47 -3.86
N SER A 81 -6.88 0.44 -4.82
CA SER A 81 -6.75 1.88 -4.59
C SER A 81 -7.92 2.43 -3.78
N ARG A 82 -9.18 2.12 -4.17
CA ARG A 82 -10.38 2.49 -3.42
C ARG A 82 -10.36 1.92 -1.99
N ASN A 83 -10.01 0.65 -1.83
CA ASN A 83 -9.88 0.02 -0.51
C ASN A 83 -8.79 0.69 0.37
N LEU A 84 -7.69 1.19 -0.23
CA LEU A 84 -6.63 1.92 0.47
C LEU A 84 -7.01 3.35 0.87
N LEU A 85 -8.10 3.93 0.32
CA LEU A 85 -8.67 5.21 0.80
C LEU A 85 -9.23 5.06 2.22
N GLU A 86 -10.04 4.03 2.42
CA GLU A 86 -10.69 3.69 3.69
C GLU A 86 -9.73 3.04 4.71
N ASN A 87 -8.85 2.15 4.23
CA ASN A 87 -8.01 1.27 5.04
C ASN A 87 -6.50 1.58 4.90
N PRO A 88 -6.02 2.79 5.23
CA PRO A 88 -4.61 3.15 5.10
C PRO A 88 -3.71 2.39 6.09
N ASN A 89 -4.29 1.76 7.10
CA ASN A 89 -3.62 0.84 8.02
C ASN A 89 -3.03 -0.41 7.33
N LEU A 90 -3.41 -0.69 6.08
CA LEU A 90 -2.81 -1.74 5.26
C LEU A 90 -1.43 -1.36 4.72
N THR A 91 -1.16 -0.06 4.54
CA THR A 91 0.12 0.47 4.03
C THR A 91 0.94 1.23 5.08
N ALA A 92 0.33 1.68 6.17
CA ALA A 92 1.03 2.27 7.32
C ALA A 92 0.50 1.67 8.64
N SER A 93 1.28 0.78 9.26
CA SER A 93 0.87 0.04 10.46
C SER A 93 0.54 0.92 11.68
N HIS A 94 1.07 2.15 11.71
CA HIS A 94 0.85 3.14 12.76
C HIS A 94 -0.53 3.84 12.64
N LEU A 95 -1.26 3.65 11.54
CA LEU A 95 -2.63 4.14 11.38
C LEU A 95 -3.67 3.15 11.92
N ALA A 96 -4.76 3.70 12.46
CA ALA A 96 -5.92 2.98 12.99
C ALA A 96 -7.06 2.88 11.96
N ARG A 97 -7.31 3.98 11.23
CA ARG A 97 -8.32 4.12 10.16
C ARG A 97 -8.08 5.41 9.35
N ALA A 98 -8.83 5.58 8.26
CA ALA A 98 -9.18 6.90 7.73
C ALA A 98 -10.60 7.32 8.15
N GLU A 99 -10.90 8.61 8.12
CA GLU A 99 -12.27 9.14 8.12
C GLU A 99 -12.49 9.98 6.86
N LEU A 100 -13.41 9.56 5.99
CA LEU A 100 -13.67 10.26 4.74
C LEU A 100 -14.55 11.49 5.04
N SER A 101 -13.99 12.68 4.79
CA SER A 101 -14.61 13.99 5.06
C SER A 101 -15.32 14.57 3.83
N TYR A 102 -14.87 14.19 2.63
CA TYR A 102 -15.53 14.43 1.35
C TYR A 102 -15.29 13.25 0.40
N GLN A 103 -16.26 12.94 -0.46
CA GLN A 103 -16.16 11.90 -1.49
C GLN A 103 -16.99 12.29 -2.71
N SER A 104 -16.36 12.44 -3.88
CA SER A 104 -17.09 12.76 -5.12
C SER A 104 -18.02 11.64 -5.60
N PHE A 105 -17.79 10.39 -5.18
CA PHE A 105 -18.59 9.21 -5.57
C PHE A 105 -20.10 9.33 -5.30
N ALA A 106 -20.50 10.21 -4.38
CA ALA A 106 -21.89 10.44 -3.99
C ALA A 106 -22.35 11.89 -4.22
N ASP A 107 -21.54 12.73 -4.86
CA ASP A 107 -21.84 14.14 -5.09
C ASP A 107 -22.21 14.39 -6.55
N ALA A 108 -23.51 14.55 -6.81
CA ALA A 108 -24.05 14.85 -8.13
C ALA A 108 -23.68 16.26 -8.66
N THR A 109 -22.99 17.08 -7.85
CA THR A 109 -22.46 18.39 -8.25
C THR A 109 -20.94 18.37 -8.48
N TYR A 110 -20.32 17.19 -8.51
CA TYR A 110 -18.89 17.04 -8.77
C TYR A 110 -18.51 17.50 -10.18
N ASN A 111 -17.55 18.41 -10.24
CA ASN A 111 -17.01 19.01 -11.45
C ASN A 111 -15.51 18.67 -11.56
N PRO A 112 -15.13 17.65 -12.35
CA PRO A 112 -13.72 17.26 -12.50
C PRO A 112 -12.86 18.29 -13.25
N LYS A 113 -13.47 19.35 -13.81
CA LYS A 113 -12.77 20.43 -14.55
C LYS A 113 -12.66 21.73 -13.74
N ALA A 114 -12.89 21.66 -12.43
CA ALA A 114 -12.72 22.79 -11.52
C ALA A 114 -11.24 23.22 -11.41
N THR A 115 -11.01 24.53 -11.44
CA THR A 115 -9.70 25.15 -11.19
C THR A 115 -9.53 25.63 -9.76
N THR A 116 -10.63 25.75 -9.00
CA THR A 116 -10.65 26.09 -7.57
C THR A 116 -11.23 24.92 -6.75
N PRO A 117 -10.86 24.77 -5.46
CA PRO A 117 -11.50 23.81 -4.56
C PRO A 117 -13.02 23.98 -4.49
N GLU A 118 -13.51 25.22 -4.45
CA GLU A 118 -14.92 25.58 -4.28
C GLU A 118 -15.76 25.18 -5.50
N ASP A 119 -15.21 25.29 -6.71
CA ASP A 119 -15.87 24.89 -7.96
C ASP A 119 -15.89 23.37 -8.16
N LEU A 120 -15.16 22.58 -7.35
CA LEU A 120 -15.06 21.12 -7.48
C LEU A 120 -16.37 20.42 -7.12
N ALA A 121 -17.10 20.90 -6.12
CA ALA A 121 -18.46 20.46 -5.82
C ALA A 121 -19.18 21.46 -4.90
N SER A 122 -20.50 21.54 -5.02
CA SER A 122 -21.33 22.54 -4.32
C SER A 122 -21.25 22.47 -2.79
N ILE A 123 -20.87 21.32 -2.22
CA ILE A 123 -20.68 21.11 -0.78
C ILE A 123 -19.35 21.69 -0.26
N VAL A 124 -18.33 21.89 -1.09
CA VAL A 124 -16.96 22.22 -0.65
C VAL A 124 -16.89 23.55 0.11
N LYS A 125 -17.65 24.56 -0.34
CA LYS A 125 -17.82 25.85 0.34
C LYS A 125 -18.47 25.77 1.74
N HIS A 126 -19.00 24.61 2.11
CA HIS A 126 -19.59 24.31 3.42
C HIS A 126 -18.74 23.35 4.26
N LEU A 127 -17.65 22.80 3.70
CA LEU A 127 -16.63 22.08 4.46
C LEU A 127 -15.77 23.08 5.25
N ARG A 128 -15.26 22.66 6.41
CA ARG A 128 -14.23 23.44 7.13
C ARG A 128 -12.96 23.52 6.27
N PRO A 129 -12.17 24.61 6.30
CA PRO A 129 -11.03 24.81 5.40
C PRO A 129 -10.03 23.65 5.38
N GLU A 130 -9.73 23.03 6.52
CA GLU A 130 -8.78 21.90 6.55
C GLU A 130 -9.33 20.60 5.91
N CYS A 131 -10.65 20.54 5.70
CA CYS A 131 -11.36 19.46 5.03
C CYS A 131 -11.70 19.76 3.56
N GLN A 132 -11.35 20.93 3.03
CA GLN A 132 -11.48 21.23 1.60
C GLN A 132 -10.41 20.50 0.77
N PRO A 133 -10.71 20.12 -0.48
CA PRO A 133 -9.78 19.42 -1.35
C PRO A 133 -8.65 20.32 -1.82
N ARG A 134 -7.41 19.82 -1.79
CA ARG A 134 -6.27 20.45 -2.47
C ARG A 134 -6.19 19.91 -3.90
N LEU A 135 -6.24 20.79 -4.90
CA LEU A 135 -6.11 20.39 -6.30
C LEU A 135 -4.63 20.34 -6.73
N VAL A 136 -4.34 19.63 -7.82
CA VAL A 136 -3.07 19.78 -8.54
C VAL A 136 -3.17 21.01 -9.45
N GLU A 137 -2.30 21.99 -9.26
CA GLU A 137 -2.26 23.21 -10.10
C GLU A 137 -2.05 22.86 -11.58
N GLY A 138 -2.93 23.37 -12.46
CA GLY A 138 -2.91 23.04 -13.88
C GLY A 138 -3.43 21.64 -14.26
N GLY A 139 -3.77 20.79 -13.28
CA GLY A 139 -4.18 19.40 -13.51
C GLY A 139 -2.99 18.45 -13.74
N VAL A 140 -3.17 17.43 -14.58
CA VAL A 140 -2.09 16.53 -15.00
C VAL A 140 -2.16 16.33 -16.52
N GLU A 141 -1.05 16.53 -17.22
CA GLU A 141 -1.04 16.52 -18.69
C GLU A 141 -1.43 15.14 -19.25
N GLY A 142 -2.43 15.14 -20.13
CA GLY A 142 -2.92 13.94 -20.80
C GLY A 142 -3.90 13.08 -19.98
N TYR A 143 -4.33 13.52 -18.79
CA TYR A 143 -5.34 12.82 -17.98
C TYR A 143 -6.58 13.68 -17.69
N ASP A 144 -7.74 13.03 -17.58
CA ASP A 144 -8.93 13.58 -16.94
C ASP A 144 -8.94 13.23 -15.44
N LEU A 145 -9.59 14.06 -14.62
CA LEU A 145 -9.80 13.78 -13.19
C LEU A 145 -11.08 12.94 -13.02
N GLU A 146 -10.95 11.72 -12.49
CA GLU A 146 -12.07 10.78 -12.34
C GLU A 146 -12.77 10.91 -10.98
N TRP A 147 -12.02 11.03 -9.88
CA TRP A 147 -12.59 11.24 -8.55
C TRP A 147 -11.67 11.99 -7.59
N THR A 148 -12.29 12.61 -6.58
CA THR A 148 -11.63 13.28 -5.45
C THR A 148 -12.25 12.82 -4.13
N VAL A 149 -11.39 12.48 -3.17
CA VAL A 149 -11.75 12.12 -1.79
C VAL A 149 -10.86 12.90 -0.84
N VAL A 150 -11.43 13.51 0.20
CA VAL A 150 -10.65 14.12 1.30
C VAL A 150 -10.83 13.27 2.55
N ARG A 151 -9.72 12.88 3.17
CA ARG A 151 -9.71 11.97 4.33
C ARG A 151 -8.86 12.49 5.48
N LYS A 152 -9.27 12.16 6.70
CA LYS A 152 -8.50 12.34 7.94
C LYS A 152 -7.82 11.03 8.30
N LEU A 153 -6.49 11.01 8.34
CA LEU A 153 -5.70 9.88 8.79
C LEU A 153 -5.68 9.87 10.33
N ILE A 154 -6.07 8.75 10.95
CA ILE A 154 -6.14 8.61 12.41
C ILE A 154 -5.01 7.68 12.89
N PRO A 155 -4.02 8.17 13.66
CA PRO A 155 -2.97 7.32 14.24
C PRO A 155 -3.48 6.40 15.35
N ARG A 156 -2.80 5.27 15.55
CA ARG A 156 -3.08 4.32 16.65
C ARG A 156 -2.73 4.87 18.03
N ASN A 157 -1.83 5.84 18.10
CA ASN A 157 -1.47 6.53 19.34
C ASN A 157 -1.51 8.05 19.13
N PRO A 158 -2.67 8.70 19.39
CA PRO A 158 -2.82 10.15 19.28
C PRO A 158 -1.92 10.98 20.20
N ASN A 159 -1.23 10.35 21.15
CA ASN A 159 -0.27 11.02 22.04
C ASN A 159 1.15 11.08 21.45
N LEU A 160 1.43 10.34 20.36
CA LEU A 160 2.72 10.37 19.65
C LEU A 160 2.63 11.10 18.31
N ASP A 161 1.55 10.86 17.55
CA ASP A 161 1.32 11.46 16.24
C ASP A 161 -0.01 12.21 16.20
N LYS A 162 -0.06 13.32 15.46
CA LYS A 162 -1.29 14.08 15.19
C LYS A 162 -2.11 13.44 14.05
N PRO A 163 -3.45 13.52 14.08
CA PRO A 163 -4.26 13.26 12.89
C PRO A 163 -3.98 14.28 11.78
N MET A 164 -3.81 13.83 10.54
CA MET A 164 -3.52 14.67 9.37
C MET A 164 -4.63 14.56 8.32
N MET A 165 -4.96 15.68 7.67
CA MET A 165 -5.88 15.69 6.52
C MET A 165 -5.11 15.39 5.23
N GLN A 166 -5.75 14.73 4.27
CA GLN A 166 -5.16 14.38 2.98
C GLN A 166 -6.21 14.36 1.88
N THR A 167 -5.92 14.99 0.75
CA THR A 167 -6.68 14.83 -0.48
C THR A 167 -6.12 13.64 -1.27
N CYS A 168 -7.03 12.88 -1.88
CA CYS A 168 -6.74 11.76 -2.75
C CYS A 168 -7.49 11.97 -4.07
N HIS A 169 -6.78 11.93 -5.18
CA HIS A 169 -7.35 11.95 -6.53
C HIS A 169 -7.10 10.63 -7.25
N LEU A 170 -7.95 10.29 -8.22
CA LEU A 170 -7.57 9.44 -9.36
C LEU A 170 -7.68 10.26 -10.64
N TYR A 171 -6.61 10.24 -11.42
CA TYR A 171 -6.55 10.71 -12.79
C TYR A 171 -6.56 9.50 -13.74
N THR A 172 -7.32 9.58 -14.82
CA THR A 172 -7.48 8.53 -15.84
C THR A 172 -7.04 9.03 -17.22
N SER A 173 -6.45 8.14 -18.02
CA SER A 173 -6.11 8.45 -19.42
C SER A 173 -6.18 7.20 -20.29
N THR A 174 -6.65 7.36 -21.52
CA THR A 174 -6.61 6.34 -22.57
C THR A 174 -5.78 6.81 -23.77
N GLN A 175 -4.86 7.76 -23.56
CA GLN A 175 -4.00 8.29 -24.61
C GLN A 175 -2.89 7.29 -24.96
N ALA A 176 -2.50 7.26 -26.24
CA ALA A 176 -1.34 6.49 -26.67
C ALA A 176 -0.05 7.04 -26.05
N ILE A 177 0.88 6.14 -25.72
CA ILE A 177 2.14 6.45 -25.03
C ILE A 177 3.33 5.95 -25.83
N ALA A 178 4.40 6.74 -25.86
CA ALA A 178 5.72 6.27 -26.23
C ALA A 178 6.34 5.46 -25.08
N ILE A 179 6.90 4.30 -25.43
CA ILE A 179 7.66 3.43 -24.53
C ILE A 179 9.04 3.25 -25.13
N THR A 180 10.10 3.61 -24.40
CA THR A 180 11.49 3.37 -24.81
C THR A 180 12.11 2.27 -23.94
N THR A 181 12.57 1.18 -24.55
CA THR A 181 13.29 0.11 -23.82
C THR A 181 14.74 0.52 -23.50
N PRO A 182 15.41 -0.17 -22.55
CA PRO A 182 16.84 0.03 -22.29
C PRO A 182 17.75 -0.23 -23.51
N ALA A 183 17.27 -1.02 -24.48
CA ALA A 183 17.94 -1.27 -25.76
C ALA A 183 17.74 -0.15 -26.80
N GLY A 184 17.04 0.93 -26.46
CA GLY A 184 16.76 2.05 -27.37
C GLY A 184 15.67 1.79 -28.40
N GLN A 185 14.96 0.65 -28.34
CA GLN A 185 13.77 0.42 -29.16
C GLN A 185 12.61 1.24 -28.60
N GLU A 186 11.90 1.94 -29.49
CA GLU A 186 10.78 2.81 -29.15
C GLU A 186 9.50 2.37 -29.88
N GLU A 187 8.39 2.35 -29.16
CA GLU A 187 7.08 1.95 -29.66
C GLU A 187 6.01 2.91 -29.13
N THR A 188 5.03 3.29 -29.97
CA THR A 188 3.85 4.05 -29.53
C THR A 188 2.66 3.10 -29.45
N VAL A 189 2.12 2.89 -28.24
CA VAL A 189 1.04 1.94 -27.97
C VAL A 189 -0.17 2.61 -27.33
N GLN A 190 -1.36 2.05 -27.59
CA GLN A 190 -2.55 2.39 -26.80
C GLN A 190 -2.40 1.83 -25.38
N ALA A 191 -2.74 2.64 -24.37
CA ALA A 191 -2.62 2.27 -22.97
C ALA A 191 -3.76 2.85 -22.14
N GLU A 192 -4.19 2.12 -21.11
CA GLU A 192 -5.06 2.63 -20.06
C GLU A 192 -4.19 3.03 -18.86
N ARG A 193 -4.37 4.24 -18.35
CA ARG A 193 -3.49 4.83 -17.32
C ARG A 193 -4.32 5.30 -16.14
N TYR A 194 -3.83 4.97 -14.95
CA TYR A 194 -4.51 5.25 -13.68
C TYR A 194 -3.50 5.79 -12.68
N LEU A 195 -3.60 7.08 -12.40
CA LEU A 195 -2.68 7.84 -11.57
C LEU A 195 -3.39 8.31 -10.30
N VAL A 196 -3.11 7.63 -9.19
CA VAL A 196 -3.64 8.03 -7.87
C VAL A 196 -2.66 9.00 -7.22
N ILE A 197 -3.11 10.20 -6.86
CA ILE A 197 -2.29 11.22 -6.19
C ILE A 197 -2.79 11.42 -4.76
N TYR A 198 -1.87 11.35 -3.79
CA TYR A 198 -2.11 11.64 -2.37
C TYR A 198 -1.37 12.92 -1.96
N ILE A 199 -2.14 13.93 -1.56
CA ILE A 199 -1.66 15.27 -1.17
C ILE A 199 -1.91 15.44 0.35
N PRO A 200 -0.91 15.30 1.24
CA PRO A 200 -1.05 15.66 2.64
C PRO A 200 -1.36 17.16 2.79
N HIS A 201 -2.21 17.52 3.76
CA HIS A 201 -2.53 18.91 4.07
C HIS A 201 -1.51 19.45 5.08
N ALA A 202 -0.34 19.78 4.56
CA ALA A 202 0.85 20.23 5.28
C ALA A 202 1.57 21.27 4.40
N GLU A 203 2.11 22.34 5.00
CA GLU A 203 2.89 23.34 4.27
C GLU A 203 4.40 23.08 4.43
N ALA A 204 4.79 22.61 5.61
CA ALA A 204 6.16 22.32 5.98
C ALA A 204 6.40 20.80 6.18
N PRO A 205 7.62 20.29 5.95
CA PRO A 205 7.96 18.90 6.25
C PRO A 205 7.81 18.56 7.75
N GLU A 206 7.95 19.55 8.63
CA GLU A 206 7.74 19.45 10.08
C GLU A 206 6.26 19.22 10.47
N ASP A 207 5.30 19.53 9.59
CA ASP A 207 3.88 19.23 9.81
C ASP A 207 3.54 17.75 9.57
N ILE A 208 4.40 17.00 8.87
CA ILE A 208 4.15 15.61 8.46
C ILE A 208 4.36 14.64 9.64
N PRO A 209 3.32 13.92 10.10
CA PRO A 209 3.46 12.94 11.18
C PRO A 209 4.33 11.73 10.81
N PHE A 210 4.91 11.07 11.80
CA PHE A 210 5.90 9.99 11.62
C PHE A 210 5.34 8.77 10.86
N TYR A 211 4.02 8.54 10.92
CA TYR A 211 3.36 7.48 10.14
C TYR A 211 3.30 7.74 8.63
N HIS A 212 3.67 8.92 8.14
CA HIS A 212 3.57 9.31 6.73
C HIS A 212 4.98 9.57 6.11
N PRO A 213 5.19 9.33 4.80
CA PRO A 213 6.39 9.81 4.10
C PRO A 213 6.45 11.35 4.11
N THR A 214 7.62 11.91 4.40
CA THR A 214 7.88 13.37 4.44
C THR A 214 8.06 13.92 3.01
N VAL A 215 6.95 14.04 2.29
CA VAL A 215 6.88 14.50 0.88
C VAL A 215 5.67 15.43 0.69
N ARG A 216 5.76 16.38 -0.25
CA ARG A 216 4.64 17.27 -0.61
C ARG A 216 3.48 16.50 -1.25
N SER A 217 3.77 15.44 -2.00
CA SER A 217 2.77 14.53 -2.56
C SER A 217 3.37 13.17 -2.96
N LEU A 218 2.51 12.15 -3.04
CA LEU A 218 2.81 10.79 -3.48
C LEU A 218 1.91 10.44 -4.67
N GLY A 219 2.51 10.06 -5.79
CA GLY A 219 1.84 9.57 -7.00
C GLY A 219 2.02 8.07 -7.16
N ILE A 220 0.94 7.36 -7.49
CA ILE A 220 0.91 5.93 -7.77
C ILE A 220 0.38 5.79 -9.20
N LEU A 221 1.27 5.59 -10.16
CA LEU A 221 0.93 5.44 -11.57
C LEU A 221 0.94 3.96 -11.95
N TYR A 222 -0.23 3.46 -12.35
CA TYR A 222 -0.40 2.18 -13.02
C TYR A 222 -0.73 2.42 -14.50
N THR A 223 0.07 1.83 -15.38
CA THR A 223 -0.12 1.82 -16.83
C THR A 223 -0.44 0.40 -17.26
N TYR A 224 -1.53 0.19 -17.98
CA TYR A 224 -1.97 -1.08 -18.55
C TYR A 224 -1.90 -1.05 -20.07
N LEU A 225 -1.41 -2.13 -20.66
CA LEU A 225 -1.27 -2.32 -22.10
C LEU A 225 -2.26 -3.42 -22.52
N PRO A 226 -3.42 -3.07 -23.12
CA PRO A 226 -4.44 -4.04 -23.51
C PRO A 226 -4.01 -4.91 -24.70
N ASN A 227 -3.04 -4.45 -25.49
CA ASN A 227 -2.45 -5.15 -26.63
C ASN A 227 -1.01 -5.62 -26.29
N GLN A 228 -0.45 -6.49 -27.13
CA GLN A 228 0.99 -6.79 -27.09
C GLN A 228 1.81 -5.54 -27.42
N SER A 229 3.03 -5.49 -26.88
CA SER A 229 3.97 -4.37 -26.93
C SER A 229 5.39 -4.92 -26.75
N ILE A 230 6.41 -4.09 -26.98
CA ILE A 230 7.83 -4.39 -26.65
C ILE A 230 8.08 -4.70 -25.16
N LEU A 231 7.12 -4.46 -24.25
CA LEU A 231 7.23 -4.84 -22.84
C LEU A 231 6.77 -6.28 -22.56
N PRO A 232 7.53 -7.09 -21.79
CA PRO A 232 7.18 -8.48 -21.44
C PRO A 232 6.09 -8.58 -20.35
N SER A 233 5.40 -7.48 -20.04
CA SER A 233 4.34 -7.41 -19.03
C SER A 233 3.21 -6.54 -19.58
N PRO A 234 1.93 -6.95 -19.44
CA PRO A 234 0.78 -6.18 -19.91
C PRO A 234 0.51 -4.93 -19.04
N GLY A 235 1.44 -4.54 -18.17
CA GLY A 235 1.33 -3.33 -17.38
C GLY A 235 2.57 -3.06 -16.55
N THR A 236 2.66 -1.84 -16.03
CA THR A 236 3.73 -1.37 -15.13
C THR A 236 3.09 -0.55 -14.02
N LEU A 237 3.53 -0.77 -12.78
CA LEU A 237 3.13 0.00 -11.60
C LEU A 237 4.35 0.75 -11.07
N SER A 238 4.18 2.04 -10.75
CA SER A 238 5.28 2.93 -10.34
C SER A 238 4.87 3.91 -9.24
N ILE A 239 5.83 4.25 -8.38
CA ILE A 239 5.69 5.17 -7.26
C ILE A 239 6.55 6.41 -7.54
N HIS A 240 5.92 7.58 -7.40
CA HIS A 240 6.52 8.89 -7.63
C HIS A 240 6.37 9.76 -6.37
N PHE A 241 7.36 10.58 -6.06
CA PHE A 241 7.28 11.57 -4.98
C PHE A 241 7.52 12.98 -5.53
N ALA A 242 6.76 13.93 -4.99
CA ALA A 242 7.10 15.35 -5.04
C ALA A 242 7.71 15.74 -3.70
N PHE A 243 9.02 16.01 -3.67
CA PHE A 243 9.76 16.28 -2.43
C PHE A 243 9.52 17.70 -1.89
N PHE A 244 9.77 17.90 -0.60
CA PHE A 244 10.06 19.24 -0.07
C PHE A 244 11.50 19.62 -0.46
N PRO A 245 11.81 20.89 -0.79
CA PRO A 245 13.17 21.27 -1.21
C PRO A 245 14.28 20.97 -0.18
N THR A 246 13.92 20.90 1.11
CA THR A 246 14.84 20.57 2.22
C THR A 246 14.96 19.08 2.53
N HIS A 247 14.08 18.23 1.96
CA HIS A 247 14.00 16.80 2.26
C HIS A 247 14.04 15.96 0.97
N PRO A 248 15.25 15.72 0.40
CA PRO A 248 15.43 14.85 -0.76
C PRO A 248 15.20 13.38 -0.41
N LEU A 249 15.32 12.50 -1.41
CA LEU A 249 15.19 11.05 -1.25
C LEU A 249 16.17 10.49 -0.21
N ASP A 250 15.64 9.80 0.80
CA ASP A 250 16.42 9.06 1.79
C ASP A 250 16.09 7.54 1.76
N THR A 251 16.81 6.77 2.57
CA THR A 251 16.61 5.32 2.72
C THR A 251 15.21 4.97 3.28
N ARG A 252 14.60 5.82 4.11
CA ARG A 252 13.26 5.61 4.66
C ARG A 252 12.21 5.73 3.56
N LEU A 253 12.22 6.82 2.80
CA LEU A 253 11.34 7.11 1.67
C LEU A 253 11.51 6.06 0.56
N THR A 254 12.73 5.67 0.22
CA THR A 254 13.01 4.58 -0.74
C THR A 254 12.33 3.27 -0.31
N ARG A 255 12.51 2.87 0.96
CA ARG A 255 11.87 1.67 1.53
C ARG A 255 10.34 1.80 1.62
N THR A 256 9.82 2.98 1.93
CA THR A 256 8.37 3.25 1.94
C THR A 256 7.76 3.12 0.55
N ALA A 257 8.41 3.65 -0.50
CA ALA A 257 7.97 3.46 -1.88
C ALA A 257 7.95 1.98 -2.28
N LEU A 258 8.99 1.22 -1.93
CA LEU A 258 9.06 -0.22 -2.22
C LEU A 258 7.97 -1.01 -1.48
N MET A 259 7.74 -0.70 -0.20
CA MET A 259 6.67 -1.30 0.60
C MET A 259 5.28 -1.02 0.01
N LEU A 260 5.01 0.23 -0.40
CA LEU A 260 3.75 0.61 -1.06
C LEU A 260 3.55 -0.18 -2.36
N LEU A 261 4.57 -0.23 -3.21
CA LEU A 261 4.56 -0.95 -4.48
C LEU A 261 4.30 -2.45 -4.29
N GLN A 262 4.99 -3.08 -3.34
CA GLN A 262 4.81 -4.48 -2.96
C GLN A 262 3.39 -4.78 -2.48
N ILE A 263 2.83 -3.94 -1.60
CA ILE A 263 1.49 -4.15 -1.03
C ILE A 263 0.42 -4.01 -2.10
N ILE A 264 0.50 -2.99 -2.96
CA ILE A 264 -0.45 -2.77 -4.05
C ILE A 264 -0.40 -3.95 -5.03
N HIS A 265 0.79 -4.35 -5.49
CA HIS A 265 0.96 -5.50 -6.39
C HIS A 265 0.43 -6.80 -5.75
N LYS A 266 0.78 -7.08 -4.49
CA LYS A 266 0.33 -8.27 -3.75
C LYS A 266 -1.19 -8.31 -3.59
N HIS A 267 -1.82 -7.18 -3.26
CA HIS A 267 -3.27 -7.11 -3.09
C HIS A 267 -4.02 -7.22 -4.42
N ALA A 268 -3.50 -6.63 -5.51
CA ALA A 268 -4.08 -6.74 -6.84
C ALA A 268 -3.96 -8.18 -7.39
N LYS A 269 -2.76 -8.79 -7.35
CA LYS A 269 -2.55 -10.21 -7.67
C LYS A 269 -3.41 -11.13 -6.81
N GLY A 270 -3.53 -10.86 -5.52
CA GLY A 270 -4.38 -11.63 -4.62
C GLY A 270 -5.85 -11.63 -5.08
N ARG A 271 -6.41 -10.45 -5.38
CA ARG A 271 -7.80 -10.34 -5.88
C ARG A 271 -7.99 -10.99 -7.24
N GLN A 272 -7.01 -10.87 -8.15
CA GLN A 272 -7.00 -11.59 -9.43
C GLN A 272 -7.03 -13.11 -9.23
N ALA A 273 -6.31 -13.64 -8.24
CA ALA A 273 -6.32 -15.04 -7.84
C ALA A 273 -7.55 -15.43 -6.98
N GLY A 274 -8.61 -14.60 -6.95
CA GLY A 274 -9.84 -14.88 -6.23
C GLY A 274 -9.75 -14.72 -4.70
N TYR A 275 -8.76 -14.01 -4.16
CA TYR A 275 -8.67 -13.74 -2.72
C TYR A 275 -9.91 -12.99 -2.23
N LYS A 276 -10.73 -13.72 -1.48
CA LYS A 276 -11.82 -13.18 -0.66
C LYS A 276 -11.35 -13.19 0.80
N LYS A 277 -11.69 -12.14 1.55
CA LYS A 277 -11.42 -12.07 3.00
C LYS A 277 -12.16 -13.23 3.67
N ARG A 278 -11.42 -14.16 4.29
CA ARG A 278 -12.02 -15.36 4.91
C ARG A 278 -12.60 -15.11 6.30
N VAL A 279 -12.20 -14.02 6.96
CA VAL A 279 -12.63 -13.67 8.33
C VAL A 279 -13.57 -12.47 8.30
N HIS A 280 -14.84 -12.75 8.57
CA HIS A 280 -15.84 -11.77 8.96
C HIS A 280 -16.00 -11.89 10.48
N HIS A 281 -15.75 -10.79 11.20
CA HIS A 281 -16.00 -10.75 12.65
C HIS A 281 -17.40 -10.18 12.87
N ASP A 282 -18.12 -10.69 13.86
CA ASP A 282 -19.44 -10.16 14.23
C ASP A 282 -19.31 -8.78 14.87
N VAL A 283 -19.80 -7.74 14.16
CA VAL A 283 -19.60 -6.34 14.54
C VAL A 283 -20.75 -5.87 15.44
N ILE A 284 -20.66 -6.19 16.74
CA ILE A 284 -21.61 -5.70 17.77
C ILE A 284 -21.49 -4.18 17.96
N ILE A 285 -20.29 -3.61 17.79
CA ILE A 285 -20.00 -2.17 17.97
C ILE A 285 -19.29 -1.64 16.73
N PRO A 286 -19.75 -0.53 16.11
CA PRO A 286 -19.09 0.08 14.95
C PRO A 286 -17.62 0.42 15.22
N GLN A 287 -16.74 0.08 14.27
CA GLN A 287 -15.27 0.16 14.41
C GLN A 287 -14.78 1.53 14.95
N LYS A 288 -15.31 2.65 14.42
CA LYS A 288 -14.97 3.99 14.90
C LYS A 288 -15.29 4.15 16.40
N ARG A 289 -16.52 3.83 16.81
CA ARG A 289 -16.96 3.94 18.22
C ARG A 289 -16.10 3.06 19.14
N PHE A 290 -15.76 1.84 18.71
CA PHE A 290 -14.87 0.95 19.45
C PHE A 290 -13.46 1.54 19.60
N GLN A 291 -12.83 1.94 18.48
CA GLN A 291 -11.48 2.52 18.48
C GLN A 291 -11.38 3.80 19.32
N ASP A 292 -12.37 4.69 19.22
CA ASP A 292 -12.37 5.97 19.95
C ASP A 292 -12.57 5.75 21.46
N THR A 293 -13.45 4.81 21.83
CA THR A 293 -13.64 4.41 23.24
C THR A 293 -12.37 3.75 23.79
N TYR A 294 -11.73 2.84 23.04
CA TYR A 294 -10.48 2.20 23.42
C TYR A 294 -9.35 3.23 23.59
N ALA A 295 -9.20 4.17 22.65
CA ALA A 295 -8.18 5.21 22.72
C ALA A 295 -8.38 6.14 23.94
N TYR A 296 -9.62 6.53 24.22
CA TYR A 296 -9.95 7.30 25.43
C TYR A 296 -9.62 6.54 26.72
N LEU A 297 -10.10 5.29 26.85
CA LEU A 297 -9.87 4.48 28.04
C LEU A 297 -8.38 4.18 28.23
N LYS A 298 -7.65 3.84 27.16
CA LYS A 298 -6.20 3.62 27.21
C LYS A 298 -5.45 4.89 27.60
N GLY A 299 -5.76 6.03 26.99
CA GLY A 299 -5.15 7.31 27.34
C GLY A 299 -5.39 7.74 28.78
N LYS A 300 -6.57 7.44 29.33
CA LYS A 300 -6.98 7.83 30.70
C LYS A 300 -6.48 6.89 31.80
N TYR A 301 -6.44 5.59 31.55
CA TYR A 301 -6.22 4.58 32.60
C TYR A 301 -4.94 3.74 32.45
N ALA A 302 -4.36 3.62 31.24
CA ALA A 302 -3.29 2.64 31.02
C ALA A 302 -2.05 2.88 31.88
N LYS A 303 -1.64 4.15 32.11
CA LYS A 303 -0.49 4.41 32.98
C LYS A 303 -0.69 3.86 34.40
N ALA A 304 -1.80 4.19 35.06
CA ALA A 304 -2.07 3.72 36.41
C ALA A 304 -2.21 2.18 36.50
N LEU A 305 -2.73 1.55 35.45
CA LEU A 305 -2.82 0.09 35.36
C LEU A 305 -1.44 -0.56 35.16
N ILE A 306 -0.55 0.03 34.37
CA ILE A 306 0.82 -0.47 34.12
C ILE A 306 1.72 -0.24 35.34
N ASP A 307 1.66 0.96 35.94
CA ASP A 307 2.43 1.32 37.14
C ASP A 307 2.02 0.48 38.37
N GLY A 308 0.75 0.08 38.43
CA GLY A 308 0.15 -0.75 39.49
C GLY A 308 -0.18 -2.18 39.05
N TRP A 309 0.55 -2.75 38.08
CA TRP A 309 0.22 -4.04 37.48
C TRP A 309 0.48 -5.22 38.42
N VAL A 310 -0.58 -5.95 38.78
CA VAL A 310 -0.54 -7.08 39.74
C VAL A 310 -0.52 -8.46 39.11
N GLU A 311 -0.73 -8.56 37.79
CA GLU A 311 -0.79 -9.84 37.07
C GLU A 311 0.60 -10.39 36.74
N GLN A 312 0.74 -11.71 36.66
CA GLN A 312 2.01 -12.37 36.34
C GLN A 312 2.44 -12.23 34.86
N THR A 313 1.64 -11.56 34.02
CA THR A 313 1.96 -11.31 32.61
C THR A 313 2.67 -9.97 32.42
N PRO A 314 3.54 -9.77 31.40
CA PRO A 314 4.16 -8.48 31.16
C PRO A 314 3.13 -7.41 30.70
N PRO A 315 3.02 -6.24 31.35
CA PRO A 315 2.02 -5.21 31.02
C PRO A 315 2.15 -4.61 29.60
N GLY A 316 3.29 -4.83 28.94
CA GLY A 316 3.54 -4.36 27.57
C GLY A 316 3.05 -5.30 26.46
N GLU A 317 2.73 -6.56 26.76
CA GLU A 317 2.53 -7.61 25.75
C GLU A 317 1.06 -7.94 25.44
N THR A 318 0.10 -7.31 26.13
CA THR A 318 -1.34 -7.56 25.96
C THR A 318 -1.87 -7.05 24.62
N ARG A 319 -1.60 -7.80 23.55
CA ARG A 319 -2.20 -7.63 22.21
C ARG A 319 -3.63 -8.19 22.22
N VAL A 320 -4.59 -7.27 22.29
CA VAL A 320 -6.01 -7.48 21.97
C VAL A 320 -6.33 -6.70 20.70
#